data_AF-A0A0A7S1C4-F1
#
_entry.id   AF-A0A0A7S1C4-F1
#
_cell.length_a   1.000
_cell.length_b   1.000
_cell.length_c   1.000
_cell.angle_alpha   90.00
_cell.angle_beta   90.00
_cell.angle_gamma   90.00
#
_symmetry.space_group_name_H-M   'P 1'
#
loop_
_entity.id
_entity.type
_entity.pdbx_description
1 polymer ?
#
loop_
_entity_poly.entity_id
_entity_poly.type
_entity_poly.pdbx_seq_one_letter_code
_entity_poly.pdbx_strand_id
1 'polypeptide(L)'
;MIKELSNVKLNHNKVIINGHDSMVHIEGVYLEAALSFNERYILLFVTCDCPFEEILNIYLMDTQRNLIVDQAIISQQYSPGLFTDLIIRSKNTLSFEFMIEGEWIIELLETPKKSIRNLFSNRFVKRPFSLFRYFNIVNRQK
;
A
#
# COMPACT_ATOMS: atom_id res chain seq x y z
N MET A 1 5.57 1.22 -15.36
CA MET A 1 4.79 2.48 -15.21
C MET A 1 3.59 2.22 -14.32
N ILE A 2 3.23 3.17 -13.46
CA ILE A 2 2.05 3.11 -12.60
C ILE A 2 0.79 3.50 -13.40
N LYS A 3 -0.31 2.77 -13.24
CA LYS A 3 -1.64 3.13 -13.76
C LYS A 3 -2.72 2.72 -12.77
N GLU A 4 -3.74 3.55 -12.59
CA GLU A 4 -4.89 3.23 -11.76
C GLU A 4 -5.77 2.12 -12.35
N LEU A 5 -6.37 1.32 -11.47
CA LEU A 5 -7.20 0.17 -11.79
C LEU A 5 -8.61 0.35 -11.19
N SER A 6 -9.62 0.38 -12.05
CA SER A 6 -11.04 0.45 -11.65
C SER A 6 -11.73 -0.93 -11.58
N ASN A 7 -11.03 -1.97 -12.03
CA ASN A 7 -11.50 -3.35 -12.12
C ASN A 7 -11.08 -4.24 -10.93
N VAL A 8 -10.53 -3.63 -9.89
CA VAL A 8 -10.14 -4.31 -8.65
C VAL A 8 -11.15 -3.98 -7.55
N LYS A 9 -11.57 -4.99 -6.80
CA LYS A 9 -12.50 -4.83 -5.67
C LYS A 9 -12.02 -5.66 -4.47
N LEU A 10 -12.50 -5.29 -3.29
CA LEU A 10 -12.32 -6.06 -2.07
C LEU A 10 -13.67 -6.65 -1.64
N ASN A 11 -13.68 -7.93 -1.27
CA ASN A 11 -14.86 -8.61 -0.75
C ASN A 11 -14.46 -9.52 0.40
N HIS A 12 -14.87 -9.21 1.64
CA HIS A 12 -14.54 -9.99 2.85
C HIS A 12 -13.08 -10.45 2.87
N ASN A 13 -12.14 -9.50 2.75
CA ASN A 13 -10.68 -9.71 2.76
C ASN A 13 -10.07 -10.34 1.50
N LYS A 14 -10.87 -10.72 0.50
CA LYS A 14 -10.38 -11.23 -0.78
C LYS A 14 -10.28 -10.14 -1.83
N VAL A 15 -9.15 -10.09 -2.52
CA VAL A 15 -8.96 -9.22 -3.68
C VAL A 15 -9.62 -9.89 -4.90
N ILE A 16 -10.49 -9.16 -5.58
CA ILE A 16 -11.16 -9.58 -6.82
C ILE A 16 -10.60 -8.74 -7.98
N ILE A 17 -10.11 -9.39 -9.03
CA ILE A 17 -9.55 -8.73 -10.22
C ILE A 17 -10.36 -9.19 -11.44
N ASN A 18 -10.95 -8.25 -12.19
CA ASN A 18 -11.81 -8.58 -13.34
C ASN A 18 -12.96 -9.54 -12.99
N GLY A 19 -13.48 -9.49 -11.77
CA GLY A 19 -14.54 -10.40 -11.31
C GLY A 19 -14.06 -11.80 -10.89
N HIS A 20 -12.76 -12.06 -10.90
CA HIS A 20 -12.17 -13.31 -10.44
C HIS A 20 -11.51 -13.14 -9.07
N ASP A 21 -11.80 -14.05 -8.14
CA ASP A 21 -11.12 -14.12 -6.84
C ASP A 21 -9.62 -14.35 -7.04
N SER A 22 -8.80 -13.53 -6.37
CA SER A 22 -7.40 -13.85 -6.13
C SER A 22 -7.27 -14.93 -5.04
N MET A 23 -6.08 -15.53 -4.93
CA MET A 23 -5.77 -16.43 -3.81
C MET A 23 -5.32 -15.67 -2.56
N VAL A 24 -5.30 -14.34 -2.63
CA VAL A 24 -4.70 -13.48 -1.63
C VAL A 24 -5.77 -12.97 -0.67
N HIS A 25 -5.45 -13.09 0.61
CA HIS A 25 -6.23 -12.53 1.70
C HIS A 25 -5.47 -11.36 2.31
N ILE A 26 -6.14 -10.23 2.48
CA ILE A 26 -5.57 -9.01 3.05
C ILE A 26 -6.44 -8.49 4.19
N GLU A 27 -5.87 -7.74 5.11
CA GLU A 27 -6.61 -7.08 6.17
C GLU A 27 -7.19 -5.74 5.68
N GLY A 28 -8.35 -5.37 6.23
CA GLY A 28 -9.04 -4.13 5.92
C GLY A 28 -10.40 -4.35 5.25
N VAL A 29 -11.16 -3.26 5.15
CA VAL A 29 -12.59 -3.28 4.78
C VAL A 29 -12.83 -2.53 3.48
N TYR A 30 -12.22 -1.36 3.32
CA TYR A 30 -12.46 -0.48 2.17
C TYR A 30 -11.23 -0.38 1.29
N LEU A 31 -11.40 -0.61 -0.01
CA LEU A 31 -10.35 -0.40 -1.01
C LEU A 31 -10.37 1.06 -1.44
N GLU A 32 -9.40 1.84 -1.00
CA GLU A 32 -9.26 3.25 -1.35
C GLU A 32 -8.74 3.43 -2.78
N ALA A 33 -7.75 2.62 -3.16
CA ALA A 33 -7.16 2.65 -4.49
C ALA A 33 -6.46 1.34 -4.84
N ALA A 34 -6.43 1.05 -6.14
CA ALA A 34 -5.65 -0.03 -6.72
C ALA A 34 -4.84 0.50 -7.92
N LEU A 35 -3.54 0.24 -7.93
CA LEU A 35 -2.63 0.73 -8.96
C LEU A 35 -1.82 -0.44 -9.53
N SER A 36 -1.83 -0.59 -10.85
CA SER A 36 -0.91 -1.49 -11.55
C SER A 36 0.49 -0.89 -11.62
N PHE A 37 1.52 -1.73 -11.51
CA PHE A 37 2.90 -1.37 -11.75
C PHE A 37 3.60 -2.44 -12.58
N ASN A 38 4.16 -2.01 -13.72
CA ASN A 38 4.87 -2.88 -14.67
C ASN A 38 4.05 -4.11 -15.12
N GLU A 39 2.71 -3.98 -15.13
CA GLU A 39 1.76 -5.01 -15.59
C GLU A 39 1.84 -6.34 -14.83
N ARG A 40 2.62 -6.38 -13.74
CA ARG A 40 2.82 -7.56 -12.89
C ARG A 40 2.40 -7.32 -11.45
N TYR A 41 2.55 -6.11 -10.95
CA TYR A 41 2.23 -5.81 -9.57
C TYR A 41 0.96 -4.99 -9.47
N ILE A 42 0.17 -5.25 -8.42
CA ILE A 42 -0.93 -4.39 -8.02
C ILE A 42 -0.63 -3.88 -6.62
N LEU A 43 -0.52 -2.56 -6.48
CA LEU A 43 -0.43 -1.86 -5.21
C LEU A 43 -1.86 -1.54 -4.75
N LEU A 44 -2.20 -1.96 -3.54
CA LEU A 44 -3.52 -1.81 -2.94
C LEU A 44 -3.41 -0.92 -1.71
N PHE A 45 -4.33 0.02 -1.58
CA PHE A 45 -4.52 0.87 -0.41
C PHE A 45 -5.85 0.49 0.23
N VAL A 46 -5.79 0.01 1.47
CA VAL A 46 -6.97 -0.55 2.15
C VAL A 46 -7.08 0.04 3.55
N THR A 47 -8.22 0.66 3.84
CA THR A 47 -8.56 1.19 5.15
C THR A 47 -9.46 0.22 5.92
N CYS A 48 -9.38 0.28 7.25
CA CYS A 48 -10.21 -0.51 8.15
C CYS A 48 -11.38 0.33 8.66
N ASP A 49 -12.54 -0.31 8.88
CA ASP A 49 -13.64 0.32 9.63
C ASP A 49 -13.36 0.19 11.14
N CYS A 50 -12.46 1.03 11.65
CA CYS A 50 -12.05 1.02 13.05
C CYS A 50 -12.35 2.39 13.69
N PRO A 51 -13.37 2.49 14.55
CA PRO A 51 -13.64 3.73 15.26
C PRO A 51 -12.41 4.19 16.06
N PHE A 52 -12.06 5.48 15.95
CA PHE A 52 -10.96 6.15 16.66
C PHE A 52 -9.53 5.78 16.26
N GLU A 53 -9.34 4.84 15.34
CA GLU A 53 -8.02 4.50 14.78
C GLU A 53 -8.11 4.37 13.26
N GLU A 54 -7.44 5.26 12.54
CA GLU A 54 -7.34 5.11 11.09
C GLU A 54 -6.12 4.25 10.75
N ILE A 55 -6.35 3.16 10.04
CA ILE A 55 -5.30 2.22 9.65
C ILE A 55 -5.31 2.14 8.14
N LEU A 56 -4.18 2.48 7.51
CA LEU A 56 -3.97 2.28 6.09
C LEU A 56 -3.02 1.11 5.87
N ASN A 57 -3.58 0.02 5.38
CA ASN A 57 -2.82 -1.13 4.91
C ASN A 57 -2.43 -0.93 3.45
N ILE A 58 -1.15 -1.12 3.16
CA ILE A 58 -0.57 -0.99 1.82
C ILE A 58 0.01 -2.34 1.45
N TYR A 59 -0.53 -2.95 0.40
CA TYR A 59 -0.11 -4.27 -0.08
C TYR A 59 0.41 -4.19 -1.49
N LEU A 60 1.54 -4.85 -1.77
CA LEU A 60 2.00 -5.09 -3.14
C LEU A 60 1.80 -6.57 -3.48
N MET A 61 0.84 -6.82 -4.37
CA MET A 61 0.54 -8.15 -4.89
C MET A 61 1.31 -8.41 -6.19
N ASP A 62 1.92 -9.58 -6.32
CA ASP A 62 2.45 -10.10 -7.59
C ASP A 62 1.35 -10.93 -8.26
N THR A 63 0.81 -10.46 -9.39
CA THR A 63 -0.32 -11.11 -10.07
C THR A 63 0.06 -12.42 -10.74
N GLN A 64 1.34 -12.58 -11.13
CA GLN A 64 1.82 -13.82 -11.75
C GLN A 64 1.97 -14.95 -10.72
N ARG A 65 2.34 -14.59 -9.48
CA ARG A 65 2.51 -15.55 -8.38
C ARG A 65 1.28 -15.64 -7.47
N ASN A 66 0.35 -14.70 -7.61
CA ASN A 66 -0.87 -14.58 -6.82
C ASN A 66 -0.59 -14.53 -5.31
N LEU A 67 0.35 -13.67 -4.90
CA LEU A 67 0.79 -13.52 -3.50
C LEU A 67 1.19 -12.07 -3.18
N ILE A 68 1.14 -11.69 -1.90
CA ILE A 68 1.71 -10.43 -1.41
C ILE A 68 3.22 -10.56 -1.29
N VAL A 69 3.94 -9.70 -2.01
CA VAL A 69 5.42 -9.66 -2.01
C VAL A 69 6.00 -8.62 -1.05
N ASP A 70 5.22 -7.60 -0.69
CA ASP A 70 5.61 -6.58 0.27
C ASP A 70 4.39 -5.89 0.86
N GLN A 71 4.51 -5.36 2.07
CA GLN A 71 3.45 -4.61 2.72
C GLN A 71 3.98 -3.58 3.73
N ALA A 72 3.13 -2.61 4.04
CA ALA A 72 3.32 -1.63 5.10
C ALA A 72 1.96 -1.26 5.70
N ILE A 73 1.97 -0.86 6.97
CA ILE A 73 0.81 -0.37 7.68
C ILE A 73 1.15 1.03 8.20
N ILE A 74 0.35 2.03 7.84
CA ILE A 74 0.39 3.36 8.46
C ILE A 74 -0.72 3.43 9.49
N SER A 75 -0.35 3.75 10.74
CA SER A 75 -1.32 3.85 11.84
C SER A 75 -0.79 4.75 12.94
N GLN A 76 -1.70 5.42 13.64
CA GLN A 76 -1.45 6.16 14.88
C GLN A 76 -2.74 6.14 15.71
N GLN A 77 -2.59 5.90 17.00
CA GLN A 77 -3.74 5.89 17.91
C GLN A 77 -4.33 7.29 18.05
N TYR A 78 -5.66 7.38 18.12
CA TYR A 78 -6.40 8.62 18.37
C TYR A 78 -6.14 9.72 17.33
N SER A 79 -5.77 9.35 16.11
CA SER A 79 -5.54 10.28 15.01
C SER A 79 -6.50 9.93 13.86
N PRO A 80 -7.50 10.79 13.58
CA PRO A 80 -8.31 10.64 12.38
C PRO A 80 -7.44 10.94 11.15
N GLY A 81 -7.84 10.42 10.01
CA GLY A 81 -7.07 10.47 8.78
C GLY A 81 -7.94 9.98 7.63
N LEU A 82 -8.04 10.80 6.60
CA LEU A 82 -8.66 10.41 5.34
C LEU A 82 -7.56 10.09 4.35
N PHE A 83 -7.77 9.07 3.52
CA PHE A 83 -6.92 8.81 2.37
C PHE A 83 -7.31 9.79 1.26
N THR A 84 -6.44 10.74 0.94
CA THR A 84 -6.72 11.77 -0.07
C THR A 84 -5.50 12.05 -0.94
N ASP A 85 -5.71 12.83 -1.99
CA ASP A 85 -4.65 13.42 -2.82
C ASP A 85 -3.67 12.40 -3.41
N LEU A 86 -4.20 11.24 -3.83
CA LEU A 86 -3.43 10.23 -4.53
C LEU A 86 -2.95 10.78 -5.88
N ILE A 87 -1.64 11.01 -6.01
CA ILE A 87 -1.02 11.60 -7.19
C ILE A 87 0.08 10.67 -7.72
N ILE A 88 -0.04 10.26 -8.98
CA ILE A 88 1.04 9.55 -9.69
C ILE A 88 2.07 10.60 -10.15
N ARG A 89 3.23 10.63 -9.49
CA ARG A 89 4.29 11.63 -9.74
C ARG A 89 5.21 11.25 -10.89
N SER A 90 5.45 9.96 -11.08
CA SER A 90 6.36 9.44 -12.10
C SER A 90 6.00 8.00 -12.49
N LYS A 91 6.86 7.35 -13.30
CA LYS A 91 6.68 5.95 -13.72
C LYS A 91 6.65 4.96 -12.56
N ASN A 92 7.25 5.28 -11.42
CA ASN A 92 7.39 4.39 -10.27
C ASN A 92 7.21 5.11 -8.92
N THR A 93 6.80 6.37 -8.92
CA THR A 93 6.59 7.17 -7.71
C THR A 93 5.18 7.72 -7.68
N LEU A 94 4.56 7.64 -6.51
CA LEU A 94 3.27 8.25 -6.21
C LEU A 94 3.31 8.90 -4.84
N SER A 95 2.31 9.71 -4.56
CA SER A 95 2.09 10.26 -3.24
C SER A 95 0.62 10.35 -2.86
N PHE A 96 0.36 10.56 -1.58
CA PHE A 96 -0.97 10.73 -0.99
C PHE A 96 -0.86 11.40 0.38
N GLU A 97 -1.98 11.89 0.88
CA GLU A 97 -2.12 12.37 2.26
C GLU A 97 -2.86 11.33 3.11
N PHE A 98 -2.41 11.16 4.36
CA PHE A 98 -3.07 10.30 5.33
C PHE A 98 -2.62 10.62 6.76
N MET A 99 -3.59 10.98 7.62
CA MET A 99 -3.51 11.15 9.08
C MET A 99 -2.56 12.22 9.63
N ILE A 100 -1.30 12.23 9.19
CA ILE A 100 -0.26 13.14 9.66
C ILE A 100 0.01 14.24 8.64
N GLU A 101 0.44 15.41 9.11
CA GLU A 101 0.88 16.48 8.21
C GLU A 101 2.05 16.04 7.34
N GLY A 102 2.04 16.51 6.10
CA GLY A 102 3.02 16.18 5.09
C GLY A 102 2.52 15.10 4.15
N GLU A 103 3.34 14.83 3.14
CA GLU A 103 2.97 13.95 2.05
C GLU A 103 3.65 12.59 2.21
N TRP A 104 2.87 11.51 2.12
CA TRP A 104 3.41 10.18 1.98
C TRP A 104 3.87 9.95 0.56
N ILE A 105 5.09 9.46 0.40
CA ILE A 105 5.67 9.14 -0.91
C ILE A 105 6.01 7.66 -0.94
N ILE A 106 5.50 6.98 -1.97
CA ILE A 106 5.86 5.60 -2.28
C ILE A 106 6.70 5.58 -3.56
N GLU A 107 7.82 4.89 -3.48
CA GLU A 107 8.64 4.54 -4.64
C GLU A 107 8.61 3.03 -4.83
N LEU A 108 8.05 2.58 -5.95
CA LEU A 108 8.06 1.19 -6.38
C LEU A 108 9.40 0.86 -7.05
N LEU A 109 9.97 -0.29 -6.69
CA LEU A 109 11.28 -0.72 -7.15
C LEU A 109 11.12 -1.73 -8.27
N GLU A 110 11.79 -1.50 -9.40
CA GLU A 110 11.79 -2.46 -10.52
C GLU A 110 12.43 -3.79 -10.13
N THR A 111 13.45 -3.74 -9.28
CA THR A 111 14.09 -4.91 -8.67
C THR A 111 14.04 -4.80 -7.15
N PRO A 112 13.70 -5.89 -6.44
CA PRO A 112 13.63 -5.85 -4.99
C PRO A 112 15.01 -5.59 -4.38
N LYS A 113 15.06 -4.67 -3.42
CA LYS A 113 16.30 -4.35 -2.68
C LYS A 113 16.39 -5.23 -1.43
N LYS A 114 17.59 -5.72 -1.12
CA LYS A 114 17.85 -6.42 0.15
C LYS A 114 17.55 -5.47 1.31
N SER A 115 16.77 -5.94 2.28
CA SER A 115 16.45 -5.18 3.48
C SER A 115 17.04 -5.86 4.69
N ILE A 116 18.04 -5.22 5.28
CA ILE A 116 18.77 -5.72 6.43
C ILE A 116 18.20 -5.00 7.66
N ARG A 117 17.01 -5.43 8.12
CA ARG A 117 16.24 -4.89 9.27
C ARG A 117 15.56 -3.53 9.07
N ASN A 118 14.41 -3.38 9.75
CA ASN A 118 13.54 -2.19 9.88
C ASN A 118 14.21 -0.99 10.58
N LEU A 119 15.51 -0.75 10.42
CA LEU A 119 16.28 0.23 11.22
C LEU A 119 15.89 1.70 10.98
N PHE A 120 15.12 2.00 9.93
CA PHE A 120 14.66 3.35 9.60
C PHE A 120 13.15 3.40 9.34
N SER A 121 12.36 2.53 9.97
CA SER A 121 10.91 2.66 9.87
C SER A 121 10.48 3.92 10.62
N ASN A 122 9.90 4.87 9.89
CA ASN A 122 9.11 5.96 10.47
C ASN A 122 8.20 5.37 11.56
N ARG A 123 8.11 6.02 12.74
CA ARG A 123 7.31 5.56 13.89
C ARG A 123 5.85 5.20 13.55
N PHE A 124 5.33 5.79 12.48
CA PHE A 124 3.96 5.56 12.00
C PHE A 124 3.84 4.38 11.02
N VAL A 125 4.96 3.88 10.50
CA VAL A 125 5.01 2.80 9.49
C VAL A 125 5.47 1.50 10.15
N LYS A 126 4.58 0.52 10.21
CA LYS A 126 4.92 -0.85 10.61
C LYS A 126 5.09 -1.72 9.36
N ARG A 127 6.08 -2.60 9.37
CA ARG A 127 6.33 -3.57 8.28
C ARG A 127 6.70 -4.94 8.83
N PRO A 128 6.15 -6.04 8.28
CA PRO A 128 6.59 -7.38 8.66
C PRO A 128 8.04 -7.61 8.24
N PHE A 129 8.67 -8.59 8.87
CA PHE A 129 10.02 -9.01 8.49
C PHE A 129 10.04 -9.48 7.04
N SER A 130 11.01 -8.99 6.26
CA SER A 130 11.29 -9.48 4.92
C SER A 130 12.76 -9.27 4.58
N LEU A 131 13.35 -10.21 3.85
CA LEU A 131 14.70 -10.08 3.28
C LEU A 131 14.75 -9.09 2.12
N PHE A 132 13.60 -8.78 1.52
CA PHE A 132 13.47 -7.98 0.32
C PHE A 132 12.36 -6.94 0.47
N ARG A 133 12.59 -5.75 -0.05
CA ARG A 133 11.58 -4.71 -0.20
C ARG A 133 11.38 -4.39 -1.67
N TYR A 134 10.12 -4.27 -2.05
CA TYR A 134 9.67 -3.92 -3.39
C TYR A 134 9.18 -2.48 -3.45
N PHE A 135 8.96 -1.83 -2.30
CA PHE A 135 8.71 -0.40 -2.26
C PHE A 135 9.32 0.29 -1.03
N ASN A 136 9.71 1.53 -1.24
CA ASN A 136 10.05 2.47 -0.18
C ASN A 136 8.82 3.31 0.16
N ILE A 137 8.69 3.68 1.43
CA ILE A 137 7.66 4.60 1.89
C ILE A 137 8.27 5.56 2.90
N VAL A 138 8.02 6.85 2.71
CA VAL A 138 8.48 7.92 3.59
C VAL A 138 7.39 8.97 3.72
N ASN A 139 7.36 9.68 4.83
CA ASN A 139 6.57 10.90 4.97
C ASN A 139 7.53 12.09 4.84
N ARG A 140 7.21 13.04 3.97
CA ARG A 140 7.93 14.32 3.88
C ARG A 140 7.07 15.41 4.50
N GLN A 141 7.48 15.85 5.68
CA GLN A 141 6.94 17.05 6.31
C GLN A 141 7.39 18.28 5.51
N LYS A 142 6.50 19.28 5.41
CA LYS A 142 6.80 20.56 4.77
C LYS A 142 7.82 21.36 5.57
#